data_AF-A0A4V2NFY3-F1
#
_entry.id   AF-A0A4V2NFY3-F1
#
_cell.length_a   1.000
_cell.length_b   1.000
_cell.length_c   1.000
_cell.angle_alpha   90.00
_cell.angle_beta   90.00
_cell.angle_gamma   90.00
#
_symmetry.space_group_name_H-M   'P 1'
#
loop_
_entity.id
_entity.type
_entity.pdbx_description
1 polymer ?
#
loop_
_entity_poly.entity_id
_entity_poly.type
_entity_poly.pdbx_seq_one_letter_code
_entity_poly.pdbx_strand_id
1 'polypeptide(L)' 'MMSLDIVKPLHLPGDFSYGVYVVGWPVQNTFANLFPKSGIHTNQIMTFACAFSLAVISWFLIESRVCARRRFRIICDEEK' A
#
# COMPACT_ATOMS: atom_id res chain seq x y z
N MET A 1 -2.32 2.39 -34.93
CA MET A 1 -3.00 2.20 -33.64
C MET A 1 -3.03 0.71 -33.35
N MET A 2 -2.10 0.22 -32.54
CA MET A 2 -2.06 -1.18 -32.09
C MET A 2 -2.88 -1.25 -30.80
N SER A 3 -4.05 -1.90 -30.84
CA SER A 3 -4.85 -2.19 -29.65
C SER A 3 -4.10 -3.18 -28.77
N LEU A 4 -3.83 -2.75 -27.53
CA LEU A 4 -3.29 -3.58 -26.46
C LEU A 4 -4.37 -4.52 -25.90
N ASP A 5 -4.88 -5.42 -26.73
CA ASP A 5 -5.89 -6.43 -26.33
C ASP A 5 -5.30 -7.51 -25.39
N ILE A 6 -3.96 -7.51 -25.21
CA ILE A 6 -3.22 -8.52 -24.45
C ILE A 6 -3.19 -8.23 -22.94
N VAL A 7 -3.57 -7.02 -22.52
CA VAL A 7 -3.49 -6.62 -21.11
C VAL A 7 -4.86 -6.84 -20.47
N LYS A 8 -5.05 -7.99 -19.82
CA LYS A 8 -6.21 -8.19 -18.97
C LYS A 8 -6.03 -7.34 -17.70
N PRO A 9 -6.99 -6.47 -17.33
CA PRO A 9 -6.93 -5.76 -16.07
C PRO A 9 -6.91 -6.80 -14.94
N LEU A 10 -5.87 -6.75 -14.13
CA LEU A 10 -5.70 -7.63 -12.98
C LEU A 10 -6.48 -7.01 -11.83
N HIS A 11 -7.75 -7.36 -11.68
CA HIS A 11 -8.54 -6.98 -10.51
C HIS A 11 -8.03 -7.77 -9.30
N LEU A 12 -7.24 -7.12 -8.45
CA LEU A 12 -6.89 -7.65 -7.13
C LEU A 12 -7.96 -7.26 -6.12
N PRO A 13 -8.27 -8.13 -5.13
CA PRO A 13 -9.17 -7.86 -4.02
C PRO A 13 -8.56 -6.89 -2.99
N GLY A 14 -7.81 -5.89 -3.46
CA GLY A 14 -7.27 -4.81 -2.65
C GLY A 14 -5.97 -4.20 -3.16
N ASP A 15 -5.96 -2.87 -3.24
CA ASP A 15 -4.78 -2.08 -3.58
C ASP A 15 -3.87 -1.84 -2.36
N PHE A 16 -3.22 -2.92 -1.90
CA PHE A 16 -2.17 -2.82 -0.87
C PHE A 16 -1.00 -1.93 -1.33
N SER A 17 -0.77 -1.86 -2.63
CA SER A 17 0.22 -0.99 -3.28
C SER A 17 0.02 0.47 -2.93
N TYR A 18 -1.23 0.94 -2.87
CA TYR A 18 -1.58 2.31 -2.53
C TYR A 18 -1.22 2.63 -1.08
N GLY A 19 -1.57 1.73 -0.15
CA GLY A 19 -1.22 1.87 1.27
C GLY A 19 0.30 1.99 1.46
N VAL A 20 1.07 1.09 0.85
CA VAL A 20 2.55 1.11 0.92
C VAL A 20 3.13 2.39 0.33
N TYR A 21 2.57 2.90 -0.77
CA TYR A 21 3.03 4.15 -1.39
C TYR A 21 2.88 5.35 -0.46
N VAL A 22 1.71 5.48 0.19
CA VAL A 22 1.41 6.60 1.09
C VAL A 22 2.29 6.55 2.34
N VAL A 23 2.47 5.37 2.95
CA VAL A 23 3.24 5.26 4.20
C VAL A 23 4.75 5.08 3.99
N GLY A 24 5.20 4.70 2.80
CA GLY A 24 6.61 4.35 2.55
C GLY A 24 7.57 5.51 2.79
N TRP A 25 7.31 6.68 2.21
CA TRP A 25 8.16 7.86 2.35
C TRP A 25 8.27 8.39 3.80
N PRO A 26 7.18 8.61 4.55
CA PRO A 26 7.29 9.10 5.93
C PRO A 26 7.96 8.07 6.85
N VAL A 27 7.73 6.76 6.62
CA VAL A 27 8.42 5.69 7.36
C VAL A 27 9.92 5.72 7.08
N GLN A 28 10.32 5.89 5.81
CA GLN A 28 11.74 5.96 5.45
C GLN A 28 12.46 7.14 6.10
N ASN A 29 11.84 8.32 6.09
CA ASN A 29 12.38 9.51 6.77
C ASN A 29 12.47 9.32 8.28
N THR A 30 11.50 8.62 8.88
CA THR A 30 11.51 8.32 10.32
C THR A 30 12.71 7.44 10.66
N PHE A 31 12.93 6.35 9.93
CA PHE A 31 14.10 5.48 10.12
C PHE A 31 15.43 6.17 9.83
N ALA A 32 15.49 7.03 8.81
CA ALA A 32 16.68 7.80 8.48
C ALA A 32 17.07 8.79 9.60
N ASN A 33 16.08 9.41 10.26
CA ASN A 33 16.34 10.32 11.39
C ASN A 33 16.67 9.58 12.69
N LEU A 34 16.03 8.44 12.97
CA LEU A 34 16.27 7.65 14.18
C LEU A 34 17.59 6.87 14.14
N PHE A 35 17.98 6.38 12.96
CA PHE A 35 19.17 5.55 12.77
C PHE A 35 20.10 6.11 11.68
N PRO A 36 20.75 7.26 11.91
CA PRO A 36 21.65 7.88 10.93
C PRO A 36 22.92 7.07 10.67
N LYS A 37 23.26 6.11 11.55
CA LYS A 37 24.41 5.20 11.43
C LYS A 37 24.07 3.87 10.75
N SER A 38 22.80 3.56 10.55
CA SER A 38 22.40 2.35 9.82
C SER A 38 22.61 2.57 8.32
N GLY A 39 23.30 1.66 7.67
CA GLY A 39 23.54 1.72 6.22
C GLY A 39 22.24 1.75 5.41
N ILE A 40 22.35 2.21 4.17
CA ILE A 40 21.23 2.41 3.23
C ILE A 40 20.38 1.14 3.07
N HIS A 41 21.03 -0.02 2.93
CA HIS A 41 20.36 -1.31 2.78
C HIS A 41 19.51 -1.70 4.00
N THR A 42 20.01 -1.41 5.20
CA THR A 42 19.29 -1.68 6.45
C THR A 42 18.04 -0.81 6.55
N ASN A 43 18.13 0.47 6.18
CA ASN A 43 16.98 1.36 6.14
C ASN A 43 15.93 0.93 5.12
N GLN A 44 16.34 0.45 3.94
CA GLN A 44 15.40 -0.06 2.94
C GLN A 44 14.61 -1.27 3.44
N ILE A 45 15.29 -2.26 4.02
CA ILE A 45 14.64 -3.48 4.52
C ILE A 45 13.68 -3.16 5.67
N MET A 46 14.13 -2.34 6.63
CA MET A 46 13.31 -1.88 7.77
C MET A 46 12.08 -1.10 7.30
N THR A 47 12.28 -0.14 6.39
CA THR A 47 11.19 0.67 5.83
C THR A 47 10.19 -0.20 5.10
N PHE A 48 10.66 -1.12 4.25
CA PHE A 48 9.78 -1.99 3.48
C PHE A 48 8.94 -2.89 4.40
N ALA A 49 9.56 -3.54 5.38
CA ALA A 49 8.85 -4.38 6.35
C ALA A 49 7.82 -3.59 7.16
N CYS A 50 8.18 -2.38 7.61
CA CYS A 50 7.30 -1.52 8.41
C CYS A 50 6.16 -0.95 7.56
N ALA A 51 6.45 -0.42 6.37
CA ALA A 51 5.46 0.11 5.43
C ALA A 51 4.47 -0.97 4.98
N PHE A 52 4.94 -2.18 4.70
CA PHE A 52 4.08 -3.32 4.35
C PHE A 52 3.17 -3.70 5.52
N SER A 53 3.71 -3.80 6.74
CA SER A 53 2.93 -4.11 7.94
C SER A 53 1.85 -3.06 8.19
N LEU A 54 2.19 -1.76 8.06
CA LEU A 54 1.26 -0.64 8.20
C LEU A 54 0.18 -0.65 7.11
N ALA A 55 0.53 -0.99 5.87
CA ALA A 55 -0.43 -1.10 4.77
C ALA A 55 -1.44 -2.23 5.01
N VAL A 56 -0.98 -3.40 5.46
CA VAL A 56 -1.86 -4.53 5.82
C VAL A 56 -2.77 -4.16 6.99
N ILE A 57 -2.23 -3.55 8.04
CA ILE A 57 -3.00 -3.10 9.20
C ILE A 57 -4.06 -2.07 8.78
N SER A 58 -3.70 -1.12 7.91
CA SER A 58 -4.61 -0.12 7.35
C SER A 58 -5.77 -0.79 6.60
N TRP A 59 -5.50 -1.80 5.79
CA TRP A 59 -6.53 -2.55 5.05
C TRP A 59 -7.54 -3.22 5.99
N PHE A 60 -7.05 -3.92 7.02
CA PHE A 60 -7.92 -4.61 7.98
C PHE A 60 -8.73 -3.65 8.87
N LEU A 61 -8.19 -2.48 9.23
CA LEU A 61 -8.85 -1.53 10.13
C LEU A 61 -9.76 -0.53 9.42
N ILE A 62 -9.34 -0.02 8.26
CA ILE A 62 -10.02 1.06 7.55
C ILE A 62 -10.86 0.48 6.43
N GLU A 63 -10.26 -0.28 5.51
CA GLU A 63 -10.95 -0.76 4.30
C GLU A 63 -12.10 -1.71 4.62
N SER A 64 -11.87 -2.71 5.48
CA SER A 64 -12.92 -3.65 5.91
C SER A 64 -14.12 -2.94 6.56
N ARG A 65 -13.88 -1.81 7.24
CA ARG A 65 -14.93 -1.00 7.88
C ARG A 65 -15.58 0.02 6.94
N VAL A 66 -14.85 0.48 5.93
CA VAL A 66 -15.32 1.43 4.91
C VAL A 66 -16.15 0.72 3.85
N CYS A 67 -15.73 -0.46 3.36
CA CYS A 67 -16.51 -1.29 2.44
C CYS A 67 -17.85 -1.78 3.04
N ALA A 68 -17.89 -2.02 4.36
CA ALA A 68 -19.13 -2.35 5.06
C ALA A 68 -20.17 -1.20 5.01
N ARG A 69 -19.72 0.04 4.78
CA ARG A 69 -20.59 1.22 4.64
C ARG A 69 -20.91 1.44 3.16
N ARG A 70 -22.18 1.28 2.77
CA ARG A 70 -22.65 1.35 1.36
C ARG A 70 -22.30 2.64 0.58
N ARG A 71 -21.76 3.67 1.25
CA ARG A 71 -21.46 4.99 0.67
C ARG A 71 -20.17 5.02 -0.17
N PHE A 72 -19.22 4.12 0.11
CA PHE A 72 -17.95 4.01 -0.62
C PHE A 72 -17.84 2.71 -1.43
N ARG A 73 -19.00 2.17 -1.84
CA ARG A 73 -19.07 0.92 -2.60
C ARG A 73 -18.31 0.96 -3.92
N ILE A 74 -18.21 2.13 -4.56
CA ILE A 74 -17.50 2.31 -5.84
C ILE A 74 -16.01 1.93 -5.74
N ILE A 75 -15.37 2.17 -4.58
CA ILE A 75 -13.94 1.86 -4.37
C ILE A 75 -13.75 0.35 -4.09
N CYS A 76 -14.72 -0.30 -3.43
CA CYS A 76 -14.68 -1.74 -3.16
C CYS A 76 -15.33 -2.61 -4.27
N ASP A 77 -15.94 -1.99 -5.27
CA ASP A 77 -16.57 -2.67 -6.43
C ASP A 77 -15.61 -2.69 -7.62
N GLU A 78 -14.73 -1.68 -7.75
CA GLU A 78 -13.52 -1.79 -8.60
C GLU A 78 -12.51 -2.82 -8.08
N GLU A 79 -12.68 -3.25 -6.83
CA GLU A 79 -11.86 -4.22 -6.12
C GLU A 79 -12.31 -5.68 -6.33
N LYS A 80 -13.52 -5.92 -6.89
CA LYS A 80 -14.14 -7.26 -6.97
C LYS A 80 -14.17 -7.86 -8.38
#